data_AF-A0A951Q5Q5-F1
#
_entry.id   AF-A0A951Q5Q5-F1
#
_cell.length_a   1.000
_cell.length_b   1.000
_cell.length_c   1.000
_cell.angle_alpha   90.00
_cell.angle_beta   90.00
_cell.angle_gamma   90.00
#
_symmetry.space_group_name_H-M   'P 1'
#
loop_
_entity.id
_entity.type
_entity.pdbx_description
1 polymer ?
#
loop_
_entity_poly.entity_id
_entity_poly.type
_entity_poly.pdbx_seq_one_letter_code
_entity_poly.pdbx_strand_id
1 'polypeptide(L)' 'MTDERQPDIKRSKGKFDSLTETRDWSAAASEERCIKLAKAKGKRLVEIIDTEDEPLPIICIFEDYPDE' A
#
# COMPACT_ATOMS: atom_id res chain seq x y z
N MET A 1 -18.06 20.37 8.31
CA MET A 1 -17.50 19.17 8.96
C MET A 1 -16.59 18.54 7.93
N THR A 2 -15.30 18.84 8.00
CA THR A 2 -14.31 18.31 7.07
C THR A 2 -14.11 16.86 7.46
N ASP A 3 -14.74 15.96 6.71
CA ASP A 3 -14.47 14.53 6.82
C ASP A 3 -13.05 14.32 6.29
N GLU A 4 -12.08 14.56 7.18
CA GLU A 4 -10.69 14.12 7.03
C GLU A 4 -10.67 12.60 7.14
N ARG A 5 -11.37 11.91 6.22
CA ARG A 5 -11.17 10.49 5.96
C ARG A 5 -9.71 10.35 5.57
N GLN A 6 -8.86 10.17 6.58
CA GLN A 6 -7.60 9.50 6.40
C GLN A 6 -7.92 8.33 5.49
N PRO A 7 -7.29 8.22 4.30
CA PRO A 7 -7.60 7.12 3.41
C PRO A 7 -7.53 5.86 4.27
N ASP A 8 -8.60 5.07 4.29
CA ASP A 8 -8.69 3.77 4.98
C ASP A 8 -7.59 2.86 4.43
N ILE A 9 -6.35 3.12 4.81
CA ILE A 9 -5.18 2.35 4.47
C ILE A 9 -5.23 1.19 5.43
N LYS A 10 -5.66 0.04 4.92
CA LYS A 10 -5.69 -1.18 5.70
C LYS A 10 -4.24 -1.53 6.07
N ARG A 11 -3.98 -1.76 7.36
CA ARG A 11 -2.66 -2.17 7.85
C ARG A 11 -2.77 -3.61 8.32
N SER A 12 -2.05 -4.50 7.64
CA SER A 12 -2.02 -5.92 7.97
C SER A 12 -0.59 -6.32 8.32
N LYS A 13 -0.43 -7.35 9.14
CA LYS A 13 0.86 -7.98 9.42
C LYS A 13 0.80 -9.44 9.00
N GLY A 14 1.86 -9.96 8.40
CA GLY A 14 1.98 -11.36 8.03
C GLY A 14 2.40 -11.60 6.59
N LYS A 15 2.20 -12.84 6.12
CA LYS A 15 2.64 -13.26 4.79
C LYS A 15 1.80 -12.60 3.71
N PHE A 16 2.47 -11.91 2.79
CA PHE A 16 1.86 -11.36 1.59
C PHE A 16 2.10 -12.31 0.41
N ASP A 17 1.02 -12.79 -0.20
CA ASP A 17 1.08 -13.65 -1.38
C ASP A 17 1.05 -12.82 -2.67
N SER A 18 2.23 -12.30 -3.02
CA SER A 18 2.47 -11.51 -4.24
C SER A 18 2.10 -12.21 -5.55
N LEU A 19 2.01 -13.55 -5.53
CA LEU A 19 1.62 -14.37 -6.69
C LEU A 19 0.12 -14.39 -6.93
N THR A 20 -0.69 -14.17 -5.89
CA THR A 20 -2.15 -14.18 -5.97
C THR A 20 -2.75 -12.77 -6.00
N GLU A 21 -1.96 -11.76 -5.61
CA GLU A 21 -2.39 -10.37 -5.62
C GLU A 21 -2.49 -9.85 -7.05
N THR A 22 -3.70 -9.45 -7.44
CA THR A 22 -4.00 -8.90 -8.77
C THR A 22 -3.89 -7.38 -8.80
N ARG A 23 -3.85 -6.73 -7.63
CA ARG A 23 -3.66 -5.29 -7.48
C ARG A 23 -2.21 -4.88 -7.73
N ASP A 24 -1.99 -3.59 -8.01
CA ASP A 24 -0.63 -3.06 -8.14
C ASP A 24 0.01 -3.01 -6.76
N TRP A 25 1.17 -3.61 -6.59
CA TRP A 25 1.87 -3.60 -5.31
C TRP A 25 3.35 -3.31 -5.48
N SER A 26 4.00 -2.90 -4.40
CA SER A 26 5.45 -2.70 -4.36
C SER A 26 5.99 -3.01 -2.98
N ALA A 27 7.16 -3.66 -2.92
CA ALA A 27 7.91 -3.78 -1.67
C ALA A 27 8.64 -2.46 -1.36
N ALA A 28 8.77 -2.15 -0.08
CA ALA A 28 9.35 -0.94 0.47
C ALA A 28 10.02 -1.22 1.82
N ALA A 29 10.98 -0.36 2.18
CA ALA A 29 11.62 -0.42 3.48
C ALA A 29 10.76 0.19 4.60
N SER A 30 9.74 1.01 4.27
CA SER A 30 8.94 1.76 5.24
C SER A 30 7.62 2.24 4.64
N GLU A 31 6.61 2.49 5.48
CA GLU A 31 5.31 3.04 5.08
C GLU A 31 5.42 4.38 4.33
N GLU A 32 6.38 5.23 4.72
CA GLU A 32 6.62 6.52 4.05
C GLU A 32 6.99 6.35 2.56
N ARG A 33 7.72 5.28 2.22
CA ARG A 33 8.03 4.96 0.82
C ARG A 33 6.78 4.52 0.07
N CYS A 34 5.86 3.79 0.71
CA CYS A 34 4.58 3.44 0.09
C CYS A 34 3.79 4.68 -0.33
N ILE A 35 3.71 5.68 0.55
CA ILE A 35 3.00 6.93 0.25
C ILE A 35 3.65 7.67 -0.92
N LYS A 36 4.99 7.72 -0.96
CA LYS A 36 5.73 8.33 -2.08
C LYS A 36 5.52 7.56 -3.39
N LEU A 37 5.52 6.23 -3.35
CA LEU A 37 5.27 5.36 -4.51
C LEU A 37 3.85 5.53 -5.05
N ALA A 38 2.85 5.59 -4.17
CA ALA A 38 1.47 5.85 -4.55
C ALA A 38 1.34 7.17 -5.32
N LYS A 39 1.90 8.26 -4.76
CA LYS A 39 1.93 9.58 -5.41
C LYS A 39 2.68 9.56 -6.75
N ALA A 40 3.82 8.88 -6.82
CA ALA A 40 4.61 8.78 -8.04
C ALA A 40 3.91 7.95 -9.14
N LYS A 41 3.16 6.93 -8.74
CA LYS A 41 2.35 6.09 -9.65
C LYS A 41 1.02 6.74 -10.03
N GLY A 42 0.62 7.82 -9.37
CA GLY A 42 -0.73 8.39 -9.51
C GLY A 42 -1.82 7.44 -9.03
N LYS A 43 -1.50 6.54 -8.09
CA LYS A 43 -2.41 5.54 -7.53
C LYS A 43 -2.71 5.82 -6.07
N ARG A 44 -3.80 5.26 -5.55
CA ARG A 44 -4.15 5.36 -4.14
C ARG A 44 -3.52 4.22 -3.35
N LEU A 45 -2.80 4.54 -2.28
CA LEU A 45 -2.39 3.55 -1.28
C LEU A 45 -3.64 3.06 -0.53
N VAL A 46 -3.94 1.78 -0.62
CA VAL A 46 -5.13 1.16 -0.01
C VAL A 46 -4.78 0.17 1.10
N GLU A 47 -3.62 -0.48 1.00
CA GLU A 47 -3.19 -1.42 2.03
C GLU A 47 -1.67 -1.40 2.20
N ILE A 48 -1.24 -1.62 3.43
CA ILE A 48 0.15 -1.77 3.84
C ILE A 48 0.25 -3.09 4.60
N ILE A 49 1.17 -3.96 4.18
CA ILE A 49 1.39 -5.26 4.79
C ILE A 49 2.82 -5.33 5.30
N ASP A 50 2.99 -5.46 6.60
CA ASP A 50 4.28 -5.69 7.23
C ASP A 50 4.55 -7.20 7.28
N THR A 51 5.43 -7.65 6.40
CA THR A 51 5.86 -9.05 6.27
C THR A 51 6.97 -9.41 7.24
N GLU A 52 7.59 -8.42 7.90
CA GLU A 52 8.77 -8.58 8.75
C GLU A 52 9.97 -9.27 8.02
N ASP A 53 9.93 -9.33 6.69
CA ASP A 53 10.90 -10.02 5.83
C ASP A 53 11.94 -9.02 5.28
N GLU A 54 13.15 -9.04 5.83
CA GLU A 54 14.25 -8.16 5.41
C GLU A 54 14.80 -8.57 4.03
N PRO A 55 15.17 -7.62 3.14
CA PRO A 55 15.45 -6.21 3.39
C PRO A 55 14.29 -5.22 3.11
N LEU A 56 13.13 -5.69 2.64
CA LEU A 56 11.97 -4.85 2.31
C LEU A 56 10.72 -5.39 2.99
N PRO A 57 10.58 -5.19 4.31
CA PRO A 57 9.53 -5.84 5.09
C PRO A 57 8.14 -5.29 4.79
N ILE A 58 8.02 -4.09 4.18
CA ILE A 58 6.74 -3.44 3.97
C ILE A 58 6.28 -3.64 2.53
N ILE A 59 5.11 -4.22 2.34
CA ILE A 59 4.42 -4.27 1.05
C ILE A 59 3.36 -3.18 1.01
N CYS A 60 3.38 -2.41 -0.07
CA CYS A 60 2.43 -1.35 -0.36
C CYS A 60 1.48 -1.83 -1.46
N ILE A 61 0.18 -1.86 -1.19
CA ILE A 61 -0.84 -2.18 -2.19
C ILE A 61 -1.50 -0.88 -2.65
N PHE A 62 -1.51 -0.71 -3.96
CA PHE A 62 -2.09 0.42 -4.64
C PHE A 62 -3.31 -0.03 -5.42
N GLU A 63 -4.33 0.82 -5.40
CA GLU A 63 -5.49 0.69 -6.25
C GLU A 63 -5.53 1.89 -7.19
N ASP A 64 -6.09 1.68 -8.38
CA ASP A 64 -6.38 2.78 -9.26
C ASP A 64 -7.40 3.71 -8.58
N TYR A 65 -7.37 5.00 -8.90
CA TYR A 65 -8.45 5.84 -8.43
C TYR A 65 -9.72 5.35 -9.14
N PRO A 66 -10.83 5.09 -8.42
CA PRO A 66 -12.08 4.86 -9.13
C PRO A 66 -12.37 6.14 -9.91
N ASP A 67 -12.15 6.09 -11.22
CA ASP A 67 -12.76 7.01 -12.17
C ASP A 67 -14.27 6.98 -11.87
N GLU A 68 -14.85 8.17 -11.72
CA GLU A 68 -16.17 8.46 -11.12
C GLU A 68 -17.32 7.51 -11.50
#